data_AF-A0ABD5WGJ7-F1
#
_entry.id   AF-A0ABD5WGJ7-F1
#
_cell.length_a   1.000
_cell.length_b   1.000
_cell.length_c   1.000
_cell.angle_alpha   90.00
_cell.angle_beta   90.00
_cell.angle_gamma   90.00
#
_symmetry.space_group_name_H-M   'P 1'
#
loop_
_entity.id
_entity.type
_entity.pdbx_description
1 polymer ?
#
loop_
_entity_poly.entity_id
_entity_poly.type
_entity_poly.pdbx_seq_one_letter_code
_entity_poly.pdbx_strand_id
1 'polypeptide(L)'
;MDIKKEEIEGKDVRGVVRELIDEVTKTEKEAKEKSTRGGKSPDLKLYVVDTSEEVLGQLNDLATSIIDSDSSKKAAKNFFNSHIISEYKISSDIWWVEIKTPRYERTDDFIFVKRDDSIWILTTELKDWAEDTVENIIKYMPQMERVYLTSDDLEDVMDSIIDSEVSGFTAKYRSQHQERAATLRFHGAEPDDMKKAEEHFQATPTRIEFNQRNSPSTAIQGSGSNDGILTVESVRLGSEGKATDTLLDTSKDFILVDSKRYEVNTDSKVRFLNPDSV
;
A
#
# COMPACT_ATOMS: atom_id res chain seq x y z
N MET A 1 -4.07 4.27 14.20
CA MET A 1 -2.69 3.81 14.50
C MET A 1 -2.45 4.10 15.97
N ASP A 2 -1.88 3.16 16.73
CA ASP A 2 -1.77 3.30 18.20
C ASP A 2 -0.37 3.77 18.63
N ILE A 3 0.64 3.58 17.78
CA ILE A 3 1.99 4.16 17.90
C ILE A 3 1.89 5.67 17.95
N LYS A 4 2.76 6.28 18.75
CA LYS A 4 2.89 7.74 18.83
C LYS A 4 4.17 8.20 18.16
N LYS A 5 4.17 9.47 17.75
CA LYS A 5 5.32 10.14 17.15
C LYS A 5 6.58 9.99 18.00
N GLU A 6 6.49 10.16 19.31
CA GLU A 6 7.65 10.10 20.22
C GLU A 6 8.26 8.69 20.30
N GLU A 7 7.48 7.65 20.00
CA GLU A 7 7.93 6.26 20.04
C GLU A 7 8.80 5.89 18.84
N ILE A 8 8.76 6.68 17.76
CA ILE A 8 9.59 6.49 16.57
C ILE A 8 10.76 7.48 16.47
N GLU A 9 10.83 8.47 17.37
CA GLU A 9 11.94 9.42 17.39
C GLU A 9 13.28 8.72 17.64
N GLY A 10 14.28 9.04 16.82
CA GLY A 10 15.62 8.46 16.89
C GLY A 10 15.75 7.03 16.35
N LYS A 11 14.67 6.42 15.83
CA LYS A 11 14.72 5.13 15.14
C LYS A 11 15.09 5.32 13.67
N ASP A 12 15.77 4.31 13.12
CA ASP A 12 15.94 4.18 11.68
C ASP A 12 14.67 3.56 11.05
N VAL A 13 14.61 3.51 9.73
CA VAL A 13 13.42 2.99 9.03
C VAL A 13 13.10 1.55 9.45
N ARG A 14 14.12 0.71 9.64
CA ARG A 14 13.90 -0.67 10.06
C ARG A 14 13.28 -0.72 11.46
N GLY A 15 13.74 0.12 12.38
CA GLY A 15 13.17 0.29 13.70
C GLY A 15 11.72 0.77 13.65
N VAL A 16 11.41 1.75 12.80
CA VAL A 16 10.04 2.25 12.61
C VAL A 16 9.10 1.16 12.09
N VAL A 17 9.51 0.44 11.04
CA VAL A 17 8.71 -0.67 10.50
C VAL A 17 8.50 -1.76 11.54
N ARG A 18 9.51 -2.03 12.39
CA ARG A 18 9.38 -2.99 13.47
C ARG A 18 8.30 -2.60 14.48
N GLU A 19 8.22 -1.33 14.88
CA GLU A 19 7.15 -0.89 15.79
C GLU A 19 5.77 -1.13 15.19
N LEU A 20 5.58 -0.79 13.91
CA LEU A 20 4.33 -1.02 13.19
C LEU A 20 3.99 -2.51 13.07
N ILE A 21 5.01 -3.36 12.88
CA ILE A 21 4.86 -4.81 12.88
C ILE A 21 4.42 -5.33 14.26
N ASP A 22 4.90 -4.72 15.35
CA ASP A 22 4.52 -5.13 16.69
C ASP A 22 3.01 -4.91 16.96
N GLU A 23 2.36 -3.89 16.38
CA GLU A 23 0.89 -3.69 16.48
C GLU A 23 0.07 -4.82 15.81
N VAL A 24 0.58 -5.35 14.70
CA VAL A 24 -0.04 -6.45 13.94
C VAL A 24 0.47 -7.82 14.36
N THR A 25 1.38 -7.86 15.34
CA THR A 25 1.86 -9.08 15.95
C THR A 25 0.80 -9.63 16.90
N LYS A 26 0.58 -10.94 16.81
CA LYS A 26 -0.44 -11.67 17.56
C LYS A 26 0.17 -12.91 18.21
N THR A 27 -0.31 -13.21 19.40
CA THR A 27 -0.11 -14.52 20.04
C THR A 27 -0.92 -15.60 19.30
N GLU A 28 -0.57 -16.88 19.49
CA GLU A 28 -1.33 -17.98 18.88
C GLU A 28 -2.82 -18.00 19.28
N LYS A 29 -3.12 -17.51 20.49
CA LYS A 29 -4.49 -17.41 21.00
C LYS A 29 -5.27 -16.33 20.24
N GLU A 30 -4.68 -15.15 20.07
CA GLU A 30 -5.28 -14.04 19.33
C GLU A 30 -5.47 -14.37 17.85
N ALA A 31 -4.51 -15.09 17.24
CA ALA A 31 -4.62 -15.54 15.85
C ALA A 31 -5.83 -16.48 15.66
N LYS A 32 -6.06 -17.42 16.58
CA LYS A 32 -7.24 -18.31 16.55
C LYS A 32 -8.55 -17.54 16.78
N GLU A 33 -8.55 -16.54 17.65
CA GLU A 33 -9.73 -15.69 17.89
C GLU A 33 -10.07 -14.80 16.67
N LYS A 34 -9.06 -14.25 15.96
CA LYS A 34 -9.26 -13.48 14.71
C LYS A 34 -9.94 -14.32 13.63
N SER A 35 -9.48 -15.57 13.43
CA SER A 35 -10.03 -16.49 12.43
C SER A 35 -11.50 -16.87 12.66
N THR A 36 -11.99 -16.75 13.90
CA THR A 36 -13.34 -17.22 14.30
C THR A 36 -14.34 -16.10 14.58
N ARG A 37 -13.88 -14.86 14.88
CA ARG A 37 -14.77 -13.75 15.28
C ARG A 37 -14.79 -12.55 14.34
N GLY A 38 -14.07 -12.56 13.21
CA GLY A 38 -14.11 -11.44 12.26
C GLY A 38 -13.71 -10.10 12.90
N GLY A 39 -12.82 -10.13 13.89
CA GLY A 39 -12.39 -8.95 14.63
C GLY A 39 -11.72 -7.92 13.72
N LYS A 40 -12.07 -6.65 13.90
CA LYS A 40 -11.41 -5.48 13.28
C LYS A 40 -10.02 -5.28 13.87
N SER A 41 -9.09 -6.18 13.56
CA SER A 41 -7.66 -5.97 13.78
C SER A 41 -7.17 -5.02 12.69
N PRO A 42 -6.44 -3.95 13.02
CA PRO A 42 -5.75 -3.20 11.99
C PRO A 42 -4.73 -4.10 11.29
N ASP A 43 -4.52 -3.84 10.00
CA ASP A 43 -3.50 -4.46 9.17
C ASP A 43 -2.48 -3.37 8.83
N LEU A 44 -1.19 -3.71 8.79
CA LEU A 44 -0.13 -2.80 8.42
C LEU A 44 -0.11 -2.67 6.89
N LYS A 45 -0.26 -1.45 6.40
CA LYS A 45 -0.25 -1.10 4.98
C LYS A 45 1.01 -0.33 4.67
N LEU A 46 1.62 -0.66 3.54
CA LEU A 46 2.72 0.06 2.93
C LEU A 46 2.31 0.40 1.50
N TYR A 47 2.21 1.70 1.21
CA TYR A 47 2.04 2.21 -0.14
C TYR A 47 3.41 2.60 -0.68
N VAL A 48 3.80 2.02 -1.82
CA VAL A 48 5.01 2.39 -2.57
C VAL A 48 4.62 3.41 -3.62
N VAL A 49 5.18 4.61 -3.50
CA VAL A 49 4.79 5.76 -4.31
C VAL A 49 6.04 6.36 -4.95
N ASP A 50 6.08 6.44 -6.26
CA ASP A 50 7.09 7.20 -6.97
C ASP A 50 6.79 8.69 -6.92
N THR A 51 7.86 9.47 -6.90
CA THR A 51 7.80 10.92 -6.86
C THR A 51 8.60 11.54 -7.98
N SER A 52 8.00 12.51 -8.67
CA SER A 52 8.69 13.26 -9.73
C SER A 52 9.55 14.41 -9.20
N GLU A 53 9.28 14.86 -7.97
CA GLU A 53 9.93 16.01 -7.33
C GLU A 53 9.97 15.79 -5.81
N GLU A 54 10.65 16.66 -5.06
CA GLU A 54 10.68 16.59 -3.61
C GLU A 54 9.33 17.00 -3.01
N VAL A 55 8.56 16.01 -2.54
CA VAL A 55 7.21 16.23 -1.98
C VAL A 55 7.21 16.42 -0.46
N LEU A 56 8.12 15.76 0.27
CA LEU A 56 8.14 15.77 1.73
C LEU A 56 8.57 17.11 2.31
N GLY A 57 7.81 17.59 3.30
CA GLY A 57 7.95 18.93 3.86
C GLY A 57 7.27 20.03 3.04
N GLN A 58 6.57 19.67 1.97
CA GLN A 58 5.83 20.60 1.09
C GLN A 58 4.38 20.18 0.85
N LEU A 59 3.86 19.13 1.51
CA LEU A 59 2.51 18.59 1.24
C LEU A 59 1.43 19.66 1.38
N ASN A 60 1.54 20.54 2.39
CA ASN A 60 0.56 21.60 2.61
C ASN A 60 0.61 22.70 1.53
N ASP A 61 1.80 23.06 1.08
CA ASP A 61 1.99 24.05 0.02
C ASP A 61 1.50 23.49 -1.32
N LEU A 62 1.81 22.23 -1.61
CA LEU A 62 1.32 21.50 -2.77
C LEU A 62 -0.22 21.39 -2.74
N ALA A 63 -0.81 21.05 -1.59
CA ALA A 63 -2.26 21.02 -1.42
C ALA A 63 -2.90 22.38 -1.69
N THR A 64 -2.29 23.47 -1.20
CA THR A 64 -2.74 24.85 -1.46
C THR A 64 -2.69 25.18 -2.94
N SER A 65 -1.61 24.81 -3.64
CA SER A 65 -1.48 25.01 -5.08
C SER A 65 -2.58 24.29 -5.89
N ILE A 66 -3.01 23.10 -5.44
CA ILE A 66 -4.09 22.34 -6.07
C ILE A 66 -5.44 23.02 -5.85
N ILE A 67 -5.69 23.56 -4.66
CA ILE A 67 -6.91 24.30 -4.34
C ILE A 67 -7.04 25.53 -5.25
N ASP A 68 -5.96 26.30 -5.37
CA ASP A 68 -5.92 27.57 -6.08
C ASP A 68 -5.88 27.40 -7.61
N SER A 69 -5.37 26.29 -8.12
CA SER A 69 -5.24 26.04 -9.56
C SER A 69 -6.59 25.80 -10.25
N ASP A 70 -6.95 26.61 -11.24
CA ASP A 70 -8.19 26.44 -12.04
C ASP A 70 -8.24 25.13 -12.84
N SER A 71 -7.08 24.55 -13.14
CA SER A 71 -6.97 23.29 -13.86
C SER A 71 -7.25 22.04 -13.01
N SER A 72 -7.22 22.18 -11.67
CA SER A 72 -7.45 21.07 -10.75
C SER A 72 -8.90 20.61 -10.76
N LYS A 73 -9.11 19.29 -10.76
CA LYS A 73 -10.45 18.69 -10.69
C LYS A 73 -11.16 19.11 -9.39
N LYS A 74 -12.47 19.36 -9.48
CA LYS A 74 -13.32 19.72 -8.32
C LYS A 74 -13.19 18.73 -7.16
N ALA A 75 -13.05 17.44 -7.44
CA ALA A 75 -12.89 16.42 -6.42
C ALA A 75 -11.60 16.62 -5.59
N ALA A 76 -10.47 16.91 -6.25
CA ALA A 76 -9.19 17.20 -5.59
C ALA A 76 -9.29 18.47 -4.74
N LYS A 77 -9.84 19.56 -5.29
CA LYS A 77 -10.07 20.80 -4.55
C LYS A 77 -10.92 20.59 -3.30
N ASN A 78 -12.02 19.83 -3.43
CA ASN A 78 -12.90 19.55 -2.30
C ASN A 78 -12.17 18.73 -1.22
N PHE A 79 -11.37 17.76 -1.62
CA PHE A 79 -10.59 16.95 -0.70
C PHE A 79 -9.62 17.82 0.12
N PHE A 80 -8.75 18.59 -0.53
CA PHE A 80 -7.76 19.43 0.17
C PHE A 80 -8.39 20.59 0.95
N ASN A 81 -9.56 21.10 0.56
CA ASN A 81 -10.30 22.09 1.37
C ASN A 81 -10.95 21.49 2.63
N SER A 82 -11.18 20.17 2.66
CA SER A 82 -11.87 19.49 3.76
C SER A 82 -10.94 18.73 4.69
N HIS A 83 -9.64 18.72 4.41
CA HIS A 83 -8.62 18.03 5.19
C HIS A 83 -7.50 18.99 5.57
N ILE A 84 -6.94 18.80 6.75
CA ILE A 84 -5.75 19.53 7.20
C ILE A 84 -4.61 18.54 7.25
N ILE A 85 -3.53 18.83 6.52
CA ILE A 85 -2.34 17.97 6.45
C ILE A 85 -1.23 18.65 7.25
N SER A 86 -0.69 17.93 8.24
CA SER A 86 0.43 18.39 9.05
C SER A 86 1.60 17.43 8.90
N GLU A 87 2.78 17.96 8.58
CA GLU A 87 4.01 17.19 8.45
C GLU A 87 4.98 17.51 9.57
N TYR A 88 5.56 16.48 10.17
CA TYR A 88 6.59 16.61 11.18
C TYR A 88 7.79 15.74 10.79
N LYS A 89 8.89 16.39 10.47
CA LYS A 89 10.16 15.70 10.19
C LYS A 89 10.69 15.04 11.46
N ILE A 90 10.90 13.72 11.42
CA ILE A 90 11.44 12.91 12.52
C ILE A 90 12.94 12.71 12.35
N SER A 91 13.38 12.39 11.13
CA SER A 91 14.78 12.21 10.75
C SER A 91 15.04 12.79 9.36
N SER A 92 16.21 12.53 8.78
CA SER A 92 16.51 12.91 7.38
C SER A 92 15.63 12.23 6.35
N ASP A 93 15.11 11.04 6.68
CA ASP A 93 14.39 10.13 5.78
C ASP A 93 12.99 9.77 6.28
N ILE A 94 12.57 10.19 7.48
CA ILE A 94 11.27 9.83 8.08
C ILE A 94 10.48 11.08 8.47
N TRP A 95 9.21 11.10 8.07
CA TRP A 95 8.22 12.11 8.43
C TRP A 95 7.00 11.44 9.05
N TRP A 96 6.49 12.06 10.11
CA TRP A 96 5.15 11.80 10.61
C TRP A 96 4.17 12.73 9.91
N VAL A 97 3.10 12.19 9.35
CA VAL A 97 2.08 12.95 8.63
C VAL A 97 0.74 12.70 9.28
N GLU A 98 0.12 13.76 9.78
CA GLU A 98 -1.22 13.74 10.33
C GLU A 98 -2.19 14.29 9.29
N ILE A 99 -3.27 13.55 9.03
CA ILE A 99 -4.36 14.02 8.17
C ILE A 99 -5.61 14.15 9.03
N LYS A 100 -6.02 15.38 9.31
CA LYS A 100 -7.23 15.66 10.07
C LYS A 100 -8.41 15.82 9.13
N THR A 101 -9.50 15.11 9.41
CA THR A 101 -10.80 15.26 8.76
C THR A 101 -11.79 15.91 9.74
N PRO A 102 -11.93 17.26 9.75
CA PRO A 102 -12.71 17.97 10.77
C PRO A 102 -14.17 17.56 10.83
N ARG A 103 -14.77 17.20 9.68
CA ARG A 103 -16.17 16.75 9.60
C ARG A 103 -16.47 15.56 10.51
N TYR A 104 -15.48 14.69 10.73
CA TYR A 104 -15.63 13.48 11.55
C TYR A 104 -14.86 13.58 12.87
N GLU A 105 -14.27 14.74 13.19
CA GLU A 105 -13.39 14.94 14.36
C GLU A 105 -12.31 13.85 14.47
N ARG A 106 -11.80 13.40 13.32
CA ARG A 106 -10.84 12.29 13.20
C ARG A 106 -9.49 12.83 12.74
N THR A 107 -8.42 12.27 13.28
CA THR A 107 -7.06 12.43 12.78
C THR A 107 -6.54 11.04 12.46
N ASP A 108 -6.00 10.87 11.26
CA ASP A 108 -5.40 9.64 10.78
C ASP A 108 -3.90 9.84 10.64
N ASP A 109 -3.12 8.88 11.15
CA ASP A 109 -1.67 9.00 11.22
C ASP A 109 -0.94 8.10 10.22
N PHE A 110 0.11 8.66 9.61
CA PHE A 110 0.91 8.00 8.59
C PHE A 110 2.39 8.30 8.80
N ILE A 111 3.24 7.35 8.43
CA ILE A 111 4.68 7.55 8.43
C ILE A 111 5.18 7.50 6.98
N PHE A 112 5.75 8.61 6.53
CA PHE A 112 6.30 8.75 5.19
C PHE A 112 7.81 8.59 5.27
N VAL A 113 8.36 7.67 4.47
CA VAL A 113 9.78 7.36 4.43
C VAL A 113 10.33 7.68 3.04
N LYS A 114 11.32 8.57 2.98
CA LYS A 114 12.02 8.94 1.73
C LYS A 114 12.96 7.82 1.29
N ARG A 115 12.88 7.44 0.00
CA ARG A 115 13.65 6.36 -0.62
C ARG A 115 14.05 6.76 -2.05
N ASP A 116 15.19 7.43 -2.20
CA ASP A 116 15.66 7.98 -3.48
C ASP A 116 14.53 8.76 -4.20
N ASP A 117 14.00 8.24 -5.30
CA ASP A 117 12.92 8.85 -6.09
C ASP A 117 11.51 8.34 -5.71
N SER A 118 11.41 7.60 -4.62
CA SER A 118 10.16 7.03 -4.09
C SER A 118 9.92 7.41 -2.63
N ILE A 119 8.68 7.26 -2.19
CA ILE A 119 8.23 7.40 -0.82
C ILE A 119 7.50 6.11 -0.44
N TRP A 120 7.86 5.55 0.71
CA TRP A 120 7.04 4.54 1.36
C TRP A 120 6.11 5.21 2.37
N ILE A 121 4.82 4.93 2.26
CA ILE A 121 3.83 5.43 3.21
C ILE A 121 3.30 4.26 4.03
N LEU A 122 3.53 4.31 5.34
CA LEU A 122 3.24 3.25 6.29
C LEU A 122 2.09 3.67 7.22
N THR A 123 1.17 2.76 7.49
CA THR A 123 0.08 3.00 8.45
C THR A 123 -0.59 1.70 8.91
N THR A 124 -1.13 1.70 10.12
CA THR A 124 -2.07 0.67 10.61
C THR A 124 -3.50 1.19 10.66
N GLU A 125 -3.78 2.38 10.14
CA GLU A 125 -5.15 2.93 10.09
C GLU A 125 -6.12 2.01 9.37
N LEU A 126 -7.41 2.09 9.72
CA LEU A 126 -8.44 1.30 9.06
C LEU A 126 -8.47 1.59 7.56
N LYS A 127 -8.76 0.55 6.77
CA LYS A 127 -8.78 0.63 5.30
C LYS A 127 -9.65 1.79 4.80
N ASP A 128 -10.90 1.87 5.26
CA ASP A 128 -11.83 2.93 4.85
C ASP A 128 -11.29 4.33 5.19
N TRP A 129 -10.50 4.47 6.27
CA TRP A 129 -9.92 5.75 6.66
C TRP A 129 -8.73 6.10 5.77
N ALA A 130 -7.88 5.13 5.44
CA ALA A 130 -6.78 5.33 4.50
C ALA A 130 -7.28 5.67 3.09
N GLU A 131 -8.35 5.00 2.62
CA GLU A 131 -9.04 5.29 1.35
C GLU A 131 -9.57 6.73 1.30
N ASP A 132 -10.11 7.22 2.42
CA ASP A 132 -10.60 8.59 2.53
C ASP A 132 -9.49 9.64 2.65
N THR A 133 -8.27 9.27 3.04
CA THR A 133 -7.18 10.20 3.37
C THR A 133 -5.95 10.04 2.48
N VAL A 134 -4.98 9.20 2.87
CA VAL A 134 -3.69 9.10 2.19
C VAL A 134 -3.81 8.60 0.77
N GLU A 135 -4.77 7.72 0.49
CA GLU A 135 -5.02 7.27 -0.87
C GLU A 135 -5.51 8.41 -1.77
N ASN A 136 -6.30 9.35 -1.23
CA ASN A 136 -6.70 10.56 -1.93
C ASN A 136 -5.54 11.57 -2.07
N ILE A 137 -4.62 11.64 -1.11
CA ILE A 137 -3.37 12.42 -1.28
C ILE A 137 -2.61 11.90 -2.49
N ILE A 138 -2.30 10.60 -2.53
CA ILE A 138 -1.54 9.98 -3.62
C ILE A 138 -2.28 10.19 -4.96
N LYS A 139 -3.60 10.01 -4.98
CA LYS A 139 -4.43 10.16 -6.18
C LYS A 139 -4.53 11.58 -6.71
N TYR A 140 -4.53 12.58 -5.82
CA TYR A 140 -4.82 13.96 -6.21
C TYR A 140 -3.58 14.85 -6.28
N MET A 141 -2.44 14.44 -5.71
CA MET A 141 -1.16 15.12 -5.88
C MET A 141 -0.48 14.66 -7.18
N PRO A 142 -0.32 15.53 -8.19
CA PRO A 142 0.28 15.16 -9.46
C PRO A 142 1.73 14.67 -9.36
N GLN A 143 2.43 15.06 -8.29
CA GLN A 143 3.83 14.69 -8.05
C GLN A 143 3.98 13.26 -7.53
N MET A 144 2.87 12.61 -7.13
CA MET A 144 2.85 11.27 -6.57
C MET A 144 2.15 10.32 -7.53
N GLU A 145 2.76 9.16 -7.77
CA GLU A 145 2.15 8.07 -8.52
C GLU A 145 2.44 6.76 -7.79
N ARG A 146 1.45 5.88 -7.66
CA ARG A 146 1.73 4.55 -7.09
C ARG A 146 2.55 3.76 -8.08
N VAL A 147 3.53 3.03 -7.56
CA VAL A 147 4.21 1.98 -8.31
C VAL A 147 3.15 0.99 -8.84
N TYR A 148 3.32 0.55 -10.07
CA TYR A 148 2.42 -0.38 -10.72
C TYR A 148 3.15 -1.64 -11.22
N LEU A 149 2.64 -2.80 -10.83
CA LEU A 149 3.11 -4.09 -11.31
C LEU A 149 2.08 -4.72 -12.24
N THR A 150 2.52 -5.32 -13.34
CA THR A 150 1.60 -6.21 -14.09
C THR A 150 1.30 -7.46 -13.27
N SER A 151 0.28 -8.24 -13.64
CA SER A 151 -0.08 -9.45 -12.90
C SER A 151 1.07 -10.44 -12.83
N ASP A 152 1.81 -10.62 -13.93
CA ASP A 152 3.02 -11.45 -13.99
C ASP A 152 4.12 -10.93 -13.06
N ASP A 153 4.38 -9.61 -13.06
CA ASP A 153 5.39 -9.02 -12.17
C ASP A 153 5.01 -9.14 -10.71
N LEU A 154 3.72 -8.96 -10.40
CA LEU A 154 3.23 -9.11 -9.04
C LEU A 154 3.41 -10.56 -8.59
N GLU A 155 3.07 -11.54 -9.43
CA GLU A 155 3.33 -12.96 -9.14
C GLU A 155 4.81 -13.22 -8.87
N ASP A 156 5.70 -12.77 -9.76
CA ASP A 156 7.16 -12.92 -9.62
C ASP A 156 7.69 -12.30 -8.31
N VAL A 157 7.21 -11.11 -7.96
CA VAL A 157 7.63 -10.42 -6.72
C VAL A 157 7.09 -11.13 -5.48
N MET A 158 5.87 -11.66 -5.51
CA MET A 158 5.31 -12.36 -4.36
C MET A 158 5.93 -13.75 -4.15
N ASP A 159 6.30 -14.43 -5.25
CA ASP A 159 7.00 -15.70 -5.23
C ASP A 159 8.48 -15.58 -4.81
N SER A 160 9.07 -14.39 -4.89
CA SER A 160 10.43 -14.13 -4.41
C SER A 160 10.54 -14.16 -2.88
N ILE A 161 9.41 -14.04 -2.16
CA ILE A 161 9.37 -14.01 -0.70
C ILE A 161 9.82 -15.37 -0.15
N ILE A 162 10.90 -15.37 0.63
CA ILE A 162 11.52 -16.60 1.14
C ILE A 162 10.55 -17.39 2.03
N ASP A 163 10.41 -18.69 1.81
CA ASP A 163 9.49 -19.58 2.53
C ASP A 163 8.01 -19.14 2.46
N SER A 164 7.62 -18.39 1.42
CA SER A 164 6.22 -18.05 1.16
C SER A 164 5.50 -19.16 0.40
N GLU A 165 4.18 -19.17 0.53
CA GLU A 165 3.27 -19.85 -0.38
C GLU A 165 2.11 -18.92 -0.71
N VAL A 166 1.63 -18.95 -1.95
CA VAL A 166 0.41 -18.26 -2.35
C VAL A 166 -0.78 -18.93 -1.67
N SER A 167 -1.52 -18.15 -0.89
CA SER A 167 -2.68 -18.62 -0.15
C SER A 167 -4.01 -18.30 -0.83
N GLY A 168 -3.99 -17.41 -1.83
CA GLY A 168 -5.13 -17.02 -2.63
C GLY A 168 -4.82 -15.81 -3.49
N PHE A 169 -5.79 -15.41 -4.32
CA PHE A 169 -5.67 -14.18 -5.10
C PHE A 169 -7.04 -13.58 -5.41
N THR A 170 -7.04 -12.29 -5.72
CA THR A 170 -8.21 -11.55 -6.20
C THR A 170 -7.97 -11.12 -7.63
N ALA A 171 -8.93 -11.41 -8.51
CA ALA A 171 -8.89 -11.01 -9.92
C ALA A 171 -10.09 -10.14 -10.29
N LYS A 172 -9.85 -9.14 -11.15
CA LYS A 172 -10.90 -8.31 -11.74
C LYS A 172 -11.32 -8.91 -13.08
N TYR A 173 -12.57 -9.34 -13.15
CA TYR A 173 -13.21 -9.86 -14.36
C TYR A 173 -13.91 -8.73 -15.13
N ARG A 174 -13.65 -8.64 -16.43
CA ARG A 174 -14.40 -7.78 -17.36
C ARG A 174 -15.07 -8.66 -18.42
N SER A 175 -16.41 -8.66 -18.46
CA SER A 175 -17.14 -9.38 -19.51
C SER A 175 -17.00 -8.66 -20.85
N GLN A 176 -16.81 -9.42 -21.94
CA GLN A 176 -16.77 -8.88 -23.31
C GLN A 176 -18.09 -8.22 -23.78
N HIS A 177 -19.20 -8.43 -23.06
CA HIS A 177 -20.53 -8.06 -23.55
C HIS A 177 -21.39 -7.23 -22.57
N GLN A 178 -20.84 -6.74 -21.45
CA GLN A 178 -21.59 -5.87 -20.52
C GLN A 178 -20.68 -4.87 -19.79
N GLU A 179 -21.23 -3.70 -19.44
CA GLU A 179 -20.66 -2.68 -18.53
C GLU A 179 -20.42 -3.19 -17.08
N ARG A 180 -20.57 -4.50 -16.82
CA ARG A 180 -20.49 -5.07 -15.47
C ARG A 180 -19.09 -5.62 -15.21
N ALA A 181 -18.37 -4.94 -14.32
CA ALA A 181 -17.16 -5.47 -13.70
C ALA A 181 -17.54 -6.40 -12.54
N ALA A 182 -16.85 -7.53 -12.41
CA ALA A 182 -16.96 -8.42 -11.25
C ALA A 182 -15.59 -8.62 -10.62
N THR A 183 -15.56 -8.78 -9.30
CA THR A 183 -14.34 -9.13 -8.56
C THR A 183 -14.48 -10.58 -8.10
N LEU A 184 -13.55 -11.43 -8.50
CA LEU A 184 -13.48 -12.83 -8.11
C LEU A 184 -12.37 -13.01 -7.08
N ARG A 185 -12.66 -13.67 -5.96
CA ARG A 185 -11.68 -14.03 -4.94
C ARG A 185 -11.53 -15.53 -4.89
N PHE A 186 -10.29 -15.99 -5.00
CA PHE A 186 -9.91 -17.40 -4.99
C PHE A 186 -9.18 -17.70 -3.68
N HIS A 187 -9.51 -18.83 -3.07
CA HIS A 187 -8.89 -19.32 -1.83
C HIS A 187 -8.11 -20.59 -2.13
N GLY A 188 -6.83 -20.61 -1.77
CA GLY A 188 -5.86 -21.56 -2.30
C GLY A 188 -5.53 -21.26 -3.76
N ALA A 189 -4.25 -21.32 -4.11
CA ALA A 189 -3.81 -21.24 -5.50
C ALA A 189 -2.78 -22.33 -5.73
N GLU A 190 -3.02 -23.18 -6.73
CA GLU A 190 -1.98 -24.04 -7.28
C GLU A 190 -1.11 -23.21 -8.25
N PRO A 191 0.12 -23.66 -8.52
CA PRO A 191 0.89 -23.14 -9.64
C PRO A 191 0.03 -23.11 -10.93
N ASP A 192 0.13 -22.02 -11.70
CA ASP A 192 -0.65 -21.72 -12.90
C ASP A 192 -2.13 -21.32 -12.72
N ASP A 193 -2.70 -21.31 -11.51
CA ASP A 193 -4.13 -20.95 -11.36
C ASP A 193 -4.42 -19.48 -11.70
N MET A 194 -3.47 -18.59 -11.45
CA MET A 194 -3.56 -17.18 -11.83
C MET A 194 -3.55 -17.04 -13.36
N LYS A 195 -2.63 -17.73 -14.04
CA LYS A 195 -2.58 -17.79 -15.50
C LYS A 195 -3.85 -18.37 -16.12
N LYS A 196 -4.41 -19.44 -15.55
CA LYS A 196 -5.71 -20.00 -15.99
C LYS A 196 -6.84 -18.98 -15.82
N ALA A 197 -6.83 -18.19 -14.74
CA ALA A 197 -7.83 -17.14 -14.51
C ALA A 197 -7.78 -16.07 -15.62
N GLU A 198 -6.59 -15.67 -16.04
CA GLU A 198 -6.41 -14.74 -17.16
C GLU A 198 -6.83 -15.35 -18.49
N GLU A 199 -6.31 -16.54 -18.82
CA GLU A 199 -6.53 -17.17 -20.13
C GLU A 199 -7.98 -17.58 -20.38
N HIS A 200 -8.62 -18.19 -19.37
CA HIS A 200 -9.98 -18.73 -19.53
C HIS A 200 -11.08 -17.75 -19.17
N PHE A 201 -10.83 -16.88 -18.18
CA PHE A 201 -11.85 -15.97 -17.68
C PHE A 201 -11.57 -14.52 -18.06
N GLN A 202 -10.45 -14.17 -18.70
CA GLN A 202 -10.08 -12.76 -18.94
C GLN A 202 -10.14 -11.95 -17.64
N ALA A 203 -9.73 -12.60 -16.54
CA ALA A 203 -9.74 -12.03 -15.21
C ALA A 203 -8.30 -11.76 -14.79
N THR A 204 -7.94 -10.48 -14.68
CA THR A 204 -6.59 -10.04 -14.34
C THR A 204 -6.39 -10.08 -12.83
N PRO A 205 -5.44 -10.88 -12.28
CA PRO A 205 -5.05 -10.85 -10.88
C PRO A 205 -4.60 -9.44 -10.49
N THR A 206 -5.19 -8.90 -9.43
CA THR A 206 -4.86 -7.56 -8.92
C THR A 206 -4.31 -7.59 -7.50
N ARG A 207 -4.43 -8.71 -6.81
CA ARG A 207 -3.92 -8.91 -5.45
C ARG A 207 -3.61 -10.38 -5.23
N ILE A 208 -2.45 -10.67 -4.65
CA ILE A 208 -2.00 -12.01 -4.29
C ILE A 208 -1.86 -12.06 -2.77
N GLU A 209 -2.50 -13.04 -2.15
CA GLU A 209 -2.41 -13.34 -0.71
C GLU A 209 -1.31 -14.39 -0.50
N PHE A 210 -0.46 -14.21 0.51
CA PHE A 210 0.63 -15.13 0.82
C PHE A 210 0.68 -15.48 2.31
N ASN A 211 1.21 -16.67 2.59
CA ASN A 211 1.57 -17.13 3.92
C ASN A 211 3.07 -17.42 3.95
N GLN A 212 3.82 -16.77 4.84
CA GLN A 212 5.23 -17.09 5.05
C GLN A 212 5.38 -18.07 6.21
N ARG A 213 6.08 -19.18 6.01
CA ARG A 213 6.27 -20.20 7.05
C ARG A 213 7.54 -19.95 7.85
N ASN A 214 7.52 -20.39 9.10
CA ASN A 214 8.72 -20.60 9.91
C ASN A 214 8.51 -21.80 10.84
N SER A 215 8.38 -22.99 10.23
CA SER A 215 8.20 -24.34 10.82
C SER A 215 7.06 -24.51 11.85
N PRO A 216 6.32 -25.63 11.86
CA PRO A 216 5.40 -26.07 10.80
C PRO A 216 4.19 -25.15 10.59
N SER A 217 4.12 -23.99 11.23
CA SER A 217 2.98 -23.07 11.14
C SER A 217 3.35 -21.73 10.48
N THR A 218 2.30 -21.07 9.97
CA THR A 218 2.37 -19.76 9.35
C THR A 218 2.91 -18.72 10.34
N ALA A 219 3.96 -18.03 9.94
CA ALA A 219 4.61 -16.99 10.72
C ALA A 219 4.08 -15.60 10.33
N ILE A 220 3.81 -15.37 9.04
CA ILE A 220 3.35 -14.08 8.52
C ILE A 220 2.23 -14.34 7.52
N GLN A 221 1.19 -13.53 7.57
CA GLN A 221 0.13 -13.47 6.57
C GLN A 221 0.08 -12.07 5.98
N GLY A 222 0.02 -11.99 4.67
CA GLY A 222 -0.03 -10.71 3.99
C GLY A 222 -0.53 -10.82 2.56
N SER A 223 -0.49 -9.69 1.88
CA SER A 223 -0.79 -9.62 0.46
C SER A 223 -0.04 -8.49 -0.22
N GLY A 224 0.19 -8.65 -1.52
CA GLY A 224 0.64 -7.58 -2.42
C GLY A 224 -0.43 -7.31 -3.48
N SER A 225 -0.56 -6.06 -3.90
CA SER A 225 -1.43 -5.66 -5.00
C SER A 225 -0.66 -4.98 -6.12
N ASN A 226 -1.26 -5.01 -7.30
CA ASN A 226 -0.66 -4.45 -8.51
C ASN A 226 -0.53 -2.92 -8.48
N ASP A 227 -1.22 -2.24 -7.58
CA ASP A 227 -1.17 -0.80 -7.39
C ASP A 227 -0.23 -0.38 -6.24
N GLY A 228 0.86 -1.13 -6.04
CA GLY A 228 1.94 -0.70 -5.17
C GLY A 228 1.62 -0.79 -3.67
N ILE A 229 0.68 -1.64 -3.27
CA ILE A 229 0.32 -1.82 -1.86
C ILE A 229 0.78 -3.18 -1.36
N LEU A 230 1.55 -3.17 -0.28
CA LEU A 230 1.86 -4.34 0.54
C LEU A 230 1.08 -4.25 1.85
N THR A 231 0.44 -5.34 2.25
CA THR A 231 -0.32 -5.44 3.50
C THR A 231 0.17 -6.62 4.32
N VAL A 232 0.49 -6.37 5.58
CA VAL A 232 0.75 -7.40 6.59
C VAL A 232 -0.46 -7.50 7.51
N GLU A 233 -1.18 -8.61 7.39
CA GLU A 233 -2.46 -8.84 8.08
C GLU A 233 -2.28 -9.49 9.45
N SER A 234 -1.23 -10.30 9.61
CA SER A 234 -0.84 -10.82 10.92
C SER A 234 0.61 -11.28 10.94
N VAL A 235 1.24 -11.13 12.10
CA VAL A 235 2.58 -11.66 12.40
C VAL A 235 2.48 -12.50 13.65
N ARG A 236 3.06 -13.70 13.64
CA ARG A 236 3.16 -14.56 14.82
C ARG A 236 4.27 -14.01 15.73
N LEU A 237 3.97 -13.89 17.02
CA LEU A 237 4.94 -13.51 18.05
C LEU A 237 6.27 -14.28 17.87
N GLY A 238 7.39 -13.57 17.91
CA GLY A 238 8.74 -14.08 17.63
C GLY A 238 9.14 -14.07 16.16
N SER A 239 8.28 -13.61 15.25
CA SER A 239 8.56 -13.51 13.80
C SER A 239 8.65 -12.06 13.31
N GLU A 240 8.69 -11.09 14.21
CA GLU A 240 8.61 -9.64 13.92
C GLU A 240 9.79 -9.20 13.06
N GLY A 241 11.00 -9.64 13.42
CA GLY A 241 12.20 -9.34 12.62
C GLY A 241 12.10 -9.88 11.19
N LYS A 242 11.62 -11.12 11.03
CA LYS A 242 11.40 -11.71 9.69
C LYS A 242 10.34 -10.92 8.92
N ALA A 243 9.27 -10.49 9.57
CA ALA A 243 8.20 -9.72 8.95
C ALA A 243 8.67 -8.32 8.52
N THR A 244 9.48 -7.66 9.34
CA THR A 244 10.14 -6.39 9.01
C THR A 244 11.00 -6.54 7.76
N ASP A 245 11.88 -7.55 7.74
CA ASP A 245 12.79 -7.74 6.61
C ASP A 245 12.02 -8.11 5.33
N THR A 246 11.02 -9.01 5.43
CA THR A 246 10.12 -9.35 4.31
C THR A 246 9.44 -8.11 3.74
N LEU A 247 8.85 -7.25 4.57
CA LEU A 247 8.16 -6.04 4.10
C LEU A 247 9.13 -5.09 3.38
N LEU A 248 10.30 -4.84 3.98
CA LEU A 248 11.31 -3.95 3.44
C LEU A 248 11.89 -4.45 2.11
N ASP A 249 12.16 -5.74 2.01
CA ASP A 249 12.76 -6.32 0.79
C ASP A 249 11.73 -6.41 -0.33
N THR A 250 10.51 -6.86 -0.06
CA THR A 250 9.43 -6.91 -1.06
C THR A 250 9.14 -5.50 -1.59
N SER A 251 9.16 -4.47 -0.74
CA SER A 251 8.92 -3.08 -1.17
C SER A 251 10.03 -2.55 -2.10
N LYS A 252 11.26 -3.01 -1.95
CA LYS A 252 12.35 -2.67 -2.90
C LYS A 252 12.15 -3.38 -4.23
N ASP A 253 11.69 -4.63 -4.21
CA ASP A 253 11.41 -5.39 -5.42
C ASP A 253 10.30 -4.73 -6.25
N PHE A 254 9.25 -4.19 -5.59
CA PHE A 254 8.22 -3.39 -6.25
C PHE A 254 8.82 -2.24 -7.07
N ILE A 255 9.66 -1.41 -6.44
CA ILE A 255 10.32 -0.26 -7.10
C ILE A 255 11.22 -0.74 -8.25
N LEU A 256 12.02 -1.78 -7.99
CA LEU A 256 12.97 -2.31 -8.96
C LEU A 256 12.28 -2.81 -10.23
N VAL A 257 11.15 -3.51 -10.09
CA VAL A 257 10.43 -4.08 -11.23
C VAL A 257 9.70 -2.99 -12.01
N ASP A 258 9.05 -2.05 -11.32
CA ASP A 258 8.39 -0.90 -11.96
C ASP A 258 9.39 -0.06 -12.76
N SER A 259 10.51 0.33 -12.13
CA SER A 259 11.57 1.11 -12.77
C SER A 259 12.11 0.42 -14.03
N LYS A 260 12.26 -0.91 -14.01
CA LYS A 260 12.71 -1.70 -15.17
C LYS A 260 11.68 -1.74 -16.29
N ARG A 261 10.39 -1.78 -15.98
CA ARG A 261 9.31 -1.89 -16.97
C ARG A 261 8.96 -0.55 -17.61
N TYR A 262 8.99 0.52 -16.83
CA TYR A 262 8.45 1.81 -17.26
C TYR A 262 9.51 2.88 -17.54
N GLU A 263 10.81 2.55 -17.39
CA GLU A 263 11.95 3.46 -17.63
C GLU A 263 11.67 4.86 -17.07
N VAL A 264 11.33 4.92 -15.78
CA VAL A 264 10.88 6.15 -15.12
C VAL A 264 12.06 7.12 -14.96
N ASN A 265 12.44 7.80 -16.05
CA ASN A 265 12.85 9.19 -15.97
C ASN A 265 11.54 9.98 -15.95
N THR A 266 11.22 10.60 -14.81
CA THR A 266 10.13 11.55 -14.63
C THR A 266 10.37 12.83 -15.44
N ASP A 267 10.41 12.69 -16.77
CA ASP A 267 10.32 13.83 -17.67
C ASP A 267 8.83 14.13 -17.86
N SER A 268 8.37 15.10 -17.08
CA SER A 268 7.01 15.56 -16.92
C SER A 268 6.36 15.97 -18.26
N LYS A 269 5.74 14.99 -18.94
CA LYS A 269 4.70 15.23 -19.94
C LYS A 269 3.53 14.27 -19.73
N VAL A 270 2.71 14.63 -18.74
CA VAL A 270 1.25 14.49 -18.74
C VAL A 270 0.73 13.37 -19.65
N ARG A 271 0.68 12.13 -19.15
CA ARG A 271 -0.19 11.10 -19.73
C ARG A 271 -1.60 11.32 -19.21
N PHE A 272 -2.34 12.19 -19.87
CA PHE A 272 -3.80 12.12 -19.81
C PHE A 272 -4.21 10.76 -20.40
N LEU A 273 -4.69 9.85 -19.55
CA LEU A 273 -5.50 8.73 -20.01
C LEU A 273 -6.76 9.31 -20.66
N ASN A 274 -6.76 9.37 -22.00
CA ASN A 274 -7.96 9.58 -22.81
C ASN A 274 -8.90 8.37 -22.59
N PRO A 275 -10.17 8.57 -22.20
CA PRO A 275 -11.12 7.46 -22.11
C PRO A 275 -11.77 7.07 -23.46
N ASP A 276 -11.50 7.77 -24.57
CA ASP A 276 -12.20 7.53 -25.84
C ASP A 276 -11.45 6.57 -26.78
N SER A 277 -11.13 5.38 -26.27
CA SER A 277 -10.78 4.24 -27.13
C SER A 277 -11.28 2.94 -26.50
N VAL A 278 -12.61 2.76 -26.47
CA VAL A 278 -13.40 1.78 -27.25
C VAL A 278 -14.82 2.32 -27.39
#